data_AF-A0A8S1V0N3-F1
#
_entry.id   AF-A0A8S1V0N3-F1
#
_cell.length_a   1.000
_cell.length_b   1.000
_cell.length_c   1.000
_cell.angle_alpha   90.00
_cell.angle_beta   90.00
_cell.angle_gamma   90.00
#
_symmetry.space_group_name_H-M   'P 1'
#
loop_
_entity.id
_entity.type
_entity.pdbx_description
1 polymer ?
#
loop_
_entity_poly.entity_id
_entity_poly.type
_entity_poly.pdbx_seq_one_letter_code
_entity_poly.pdbx_strand_id
1 'polypeptide(L)'
;MSKINTFEIIAQHILENQREKVHYDIQQEKINYGISQNIYGKYHKEKYLKLGVKEGDIPMAKDVEELSMDEIINFYYQLYIKNHVEKIVDPNTAYLYFDTLVNLGTKNATLFLQKACRKTKDGIFNKIALSALNNMNQKDLQHDLIQSRILFLEEAIKKNPQKKRNYENWISNLDQLKEQIDKGIMPQLEDQQLEQFESKPQFQHMLGQFKDEIELEKKIRGINFNSMRFLIDVQEDIHLTDLATALFVLSDPKLSKQEKMIKFNLSPILSLKQEEVSQQEKLYWPDELVKRNIINDTEFAKVLFESSHQLQQISLGIAADGKTPFKYPRELELCGLKSYQNFGSMMGSQLIYKFILYPQTCVYNYQDGQFLIESIQIKCKAKQIELLKQQIIEKDIKDPNDQGVLFAEKISEIYEKISKYYPIFKRLEQLFKAVVLATQMIEKNVQIDSDLLRASSLNSYNLPKTISILKSEYQLKEEKSNKSNKEKQLFKFALGEIDTSCQNKIEQKVINNKLNFNNLTEIDIPFFQQKKCRSCSRMIESQLLTLGYNNCSIHLSDSCYSCLQLIKADNSILHKIDETEISFHKACSELYEQRKQSEFDFDFENAL
;
A
#
# COMPACT_ATOMS: atom_id res chain seq x y z
N MET A 1 -16.92 -0.67 12.07
CA MET A 1 -16.06 -1.67 12.75
C MET A 1 -14.62 -1.46 12.32
N SER A 2 -13.67 -1.56 13.24
CA SER A 2 -12.25 -1.59 12.86
C SER A 2 -11.97 -2.90 12.10
N LYS A 3 -10.99 -2.92 11.17
CA LYS A 3 -10.63 -4.13 10.42
C LYS A 3 -10.18 -5.29 11.33
N ILE A 4 -9.68 -4.96 12.51
CA ILE A 4 -9.24 -5.91 13.53
C ILE A 4 -10.45 -6.68 14.08
N ASN A 5 -11.59 -5.99 14.31
CA ASN A 5 -12.80 -6.62 14.83
C ASN A 5 -13.36 -7.69 13.88
N THR A 6 -13.24 -7.51 12.56
CA THR A 6 -13.78 -8.49 11.59
C THR A 6 -13.03 -9.82 11.61
N PHE A 7 -11.70 -9.79 11.76
CA PHE A 7 -10.91 -11.02 11.87
C PHE A 7 -11.27 -11.80 13.14
N GLU A 8 -11.31 -11.11 14.28
CA GLU A 8 -11.59 -11.72 15.59
C GLU A 8 -12.92 -12.48 15.59
N ILE A 9 -13.96 -11.81 15.09
CA ILE A 9 -15.31 -12.34 14.91
C ILE A 9 -15.28 -13.63 14.07
N ILE A 10 -14.63 -13.58 12.90
CA ILE A 10 -14.57 -14.71 11.96
C ILE A 10 -13.78 -15.87 12.57
N ALA A 11 -12.60 -15.60 13.12
CA ALA A 11 -11.72 -16.61 13.70
C ALA A 11 -12.40 -17.31 14.88
N GLN A 12 -13.03 -16.55 15.78
CA GLN A 12 -13.76 -17.10 16.91
C GLN A 12 -14.88 -18.04 16.47
N HIS A 13 -15.68 -17.61 15.49
CA HIS A 13 -16.79 -18.42 14.99
C HIS A 13 -16.30 -19.75 14.38
N ILE A 14 -15.17 -19.72 13.65
CA ILE A 14 -14.54 -20.95 13.14
C ILE A 14 -14.09 -21.84 14.29
N LEU A 15 -13.39 -21.28 15.29
CA LEU A 15 -12.90 -22.04 16.45
C LEU A 15 -14.04 -22.70 17.23
N GLU A 16 -15.18 -22.03 17.40
CA GLU A 16 -16.36 -22.56 18.09
C GLU A 16 -17.08 -23.67 17.32
N ASN A 17 -17.10 -23.58 15.99
CA ASN A 17 -17.68 -24.61 15.13
C ASN A 17 -16.77 -25.84 15.04
N GLN A 18 -15.46 -25.68 15.21
CA GLN A 18 -14.47 -26.76 15.25
C GLN A 18 -14.37 -27.38 16.66
N ARG A 19 -15.50 -27.82 17.22
CA ARG A 19 -15.67 -28.25 18.63
C ARG A 19 -14.73 -29.35 19.12
N GLU A 20 -14.09 -30.09 18.21
CA GLU A 20 -13.14 -31.13 18.56
C GLU A 20 -11.71 -30.58 18.55
N LYS A 21 -11.10 -30.55 19.74
CA LYS A 21 -9.72 -30.09 19.95
C LYS A 21 -8.75 -30.81 19.00
N VAL A 22 -8.85 -32.13 18.89
CA VAL A 22 -8.04 -32.90 17.93
C VAL A 22 -8.91 -34.00 17.36
N HIS A 23 -8.94 -34.09 16.04
CA HIS A 23 -9.53 -35.22 15.35
C HIS A 23 -8.63 -35.61 14.18
N TYR A 24 -8.86 -36.80 13.66
CA TYR A 24 -8.23 -37.24 12.44
C TYR A 24 -9.18 -37.01 11.29
N ASP A 25 -8.68 -36.36 10.26
CA ASP A 25 -9.36 -36.25 8.99
C ASP A 25 -9.46 -37.64 8.33
N ILE A 26 -10.10 -37.67 7.17
CA ILE A 26 -10.41 -38.90 6.48
C ILE A 26 -9.21 -39.47 5.69
N GLN A 27 -8.09 -38.77 5.67
CA GLN A 27 -6.77 -39.24 5.25
C GLN A 27 -5.91 -39.70 6.46
N GLN A 28 -6.49 -39.80 7.66
CA GLN A 28 -5.76 -40.00 8.92
C GLN A 28 -4.77 -38.87 9.22
N GLU A 29 -5.00 -37.70 8.64
CA GLU A 29 -4.25 -36.49 8.95
C GLU A 29 -4.80 -35.88 10.23
N LYS A 30 -3.91 -35.57 11.16
CA LYS A 30 -4.30 -34.92 12.41
C LYS A 30 -4.73 -33.47 12.14
N ILE A 31 -5.87 -33.07 12.71
CA ILE A 31 -6.44 -31.73 12.63
C ILE A 31 -6.62 -31.18 14.04
N ASN A 32 -6.16 -29.96 14.29
CA ASN A 32 -6.42 -29.19 15.51
C ASN A 32 -7.15 -27.88 15.14
N TYR A 33 -8.37 -27.69 15.63
CA TYR A 33 -9.25 -26.54 15.32
C TYR A 33 -9.48 -26.26 13.83
N GLY A 34 -9.36 -27.24 12.94
CA GLY A 34 -9.45 -27.04 11.47
C GLY A 34 -8.10 -26.83 10.78
N ILE A 35 -7.00 -26.78 11.54
CA ILE A 35 -5.64 -26.75 10.99
C ILE A 35 -5.10 -28.17 10.88
N SER A 36 -4.90 -28.64 9.64
CA SER A 36 -4.31 -29.94 9.37
C SER A 36 -2.77 -29.90 9.48
N GLN A 37 -2.14 -31.04 9.83
CA GLN A 37 -0.68 -31.15 9.96
C GLN A 37 0.10 -30.72 8.71
N ASN A 38 -0.40 -31.06 7.53
CA ASN A 38 0.14 -30.71 6.22
C ASN A 38 0.04 -29.20 5.96
N ILE A 39 -1.12 -28.60 6.24
CA ILE A 39 -1.33 -27.16 6.08
C ILE A 39 -0.39 -26.39 7.03
N TYR A 40 -0.33 -26.80 8.31
CA TYR A 40 0.57 -26.19 9.28
C TYR A 40 2.05 -26.39 8.89
N GLY A 41 2.42 -27.59 8.46
CA GLY A 41 3.79 -27.91 8.00
C GLY A 41 4.23 -27.06 6.81
N LYS A 42 3.35 -26.85 5.82
CA LYS A 42 3.60 -25.96 4.68
C LYS A 42 3.79 -24.51 5.13
N TYR A 43 2.89 -24.01 5.97
CA TYR A 43 3.00 -22.67 6.53
C TYR A 43 4.29 -22.47 7.34
N HIS A 44 4.62 -23.44 8.20
CA HIS A 44 5.84 -23.44 9.01
C HIS A 44 7.08 -23.37 8.11
N LYS A 45 7.16 -24.22 7.08
CA LYS A 45 8.25 -24.21 6.10
C LYS A 45 8.36 -22.87 5.39
N GLU A 46 7.26 -22.33 4.86
CA GLU A 46 7.24 -21.02 4.19
C GLU A 46 7.72 -19.89 5.12
N LYS A 47 7.32 -19.91 6.40
CA LYS A 47 7.73 -18.92 7.39
C LYS A 47 9.26 -18.88 7.55
N TYR A 48 9.91 -20.03 7.68
CA TYR A 48 11.37 -20.11 7.85
C TYR A 48 12.14 -19.79 6.56
N LEU A 49 11.63 -20.19 5.39
CA LEU A 49 12.24 -19.84 4.10
C LEU A 49 12.26 -18.32 3.88
N LYS A 50 11.19 -17.60 4.27
CA LYS A 50 11.14 -16.13 4.21
C LYS A 50 12.15 -15.45 5.14
N LEU A 51 12.58 -16.14 6.20
CA LEU A 51 13.62 -15.67 7.11
C LEU A 51 15.04 -16.05 6.62
N GLY A 52 15.17 -16.64 5.42
CA GLY A 52 16.45 -17.01 4.83
C GLY A 52 17.05 -18.31 5.41
N VAL A 53 16.29 -19.08 6.17
CA VAL A 53 16.73 -20.39 6.65
C VAL A 53 16.71 -21.38 5.50
N LYS A 54 17.81 -22.09 5.28
CA LYS A 54 17.91 -23.10 4.21
C LYS A 54 16.97 -24.25 4.52
N GLU A 55 16.41 -24.88 3.49
CA GLU A 55 15.37 -25.91 3.62
C GLU A 55 15.78 -27.07 4.55
N GLY A 56 17.04 -27.51 4.51
CA GLY A 56 17.55 -28.58 5.40
C GLY A 56 17.76 -28.17 6.86
N ASP A 57 17.75 -26.86 7.16
CA ASP A 57 17.96 -26.31 8.49
C ASP A 57 16.64 -25.86 9.15
N ILE A 58 15.50 -26.06 8.48
CA ILE A 58 14.19 -25.68 9.03
C ILE A 58 13.83 -26.69 10.13
N PRO A 59 13.50 -26.24 11.35
CA PRO A 59 13.08 -27.16 12.41
C PRO A 59 11.82 -27.90 11.98
N MET A 60 11.64 -29.12 12.48
CA MET A 60 10.42 -29.87 12.20
C MET A 60 9.23 -29.10 12.77
N ALA A 61 8.16 -28.98 11.98
CA ALA A 61 6.93 -28.38 12.46
C ALA A 61 6.41 -29.17 13.67
N LYS A 62 5.93 -28.46 14.69
CA LYS A 62 5.25 -29.08 15.83
C LYS A 62 4.08 -29.95 15.34
N ASP A 63 3.75 -30.96 16.13
CA ASP A 63 2.50 -31.67 15.97
C ASP A 63 1.35 -30.68 16.21
N VAL A 64 0.34 -30.67 15.33
CA VAL A 64 -0.77 -29.72 15.43
C VAL A 64 -1.51 -29.84 16.75
N GLU A 65 -1.56 -31.02 17.40
CA GLU A 65 -2.15 -31.21 18.73
C GLU A 65 -1.42 -30.44 19.85
N GLU A 66 -0.13 -30.15 19.64
CA GLU A 66 0.70 -29.41 20.59
C GLU A 66 0.62 -27.88 20.40
N LEU A 67 -0.12 -27.42 19.38
CA LEU A 67 -0.29 -25.98 19.17
C LEU A 67 -1.10 -25.36 20.29
N SER A 68 -0.54 -24.30 20.85
CA SER A 68 -1.26 -23.39 21.73
C SER A 68 -2.35 -22.63 20.96
N MET A 69 -3.36 -22.15 21.67
CA MET A 69 -4.40 -21.29 21.06
C MET A 69 -3.80 -20.05 20.39
N ASP A 70 -2.73 -19.50 20.96
CA ASP A 70 -2.02 -18.36 20.39
C ASP A 70 -1.38 -18.73 19.04
N GLU A 71 -0.76 -19.92 18.93
CA GLU A 71 -0.20 -20.40 17.66
C GLU A 71 -1.28 -20.65 16.60
N ILE A 72 -2.44 -21.17 17.00
CA ILE A 72 -3.61 -21.39 16.13
C ILE A 72 -4.15 -20.05 15.60
N ILE A 73 -4.36 -19.08 16.49
CA ILE A 73 -4.87 -17.76 16.13
C ILE A 73 -3.87 -17.01 15.25
N ASN A 74 -2.57 -17.09 15.55
CA ASN A 74 -1.52 -16.53 14.71
C ASN A 74 -1.56 -17.14 13.31
N PHE A 75 -1.69 -18.47 13.20
CA PHE A 75 -1.83 -19.15 11.92
C PHE A 75 -3.05 -18.63 11.13
N TYR A 76 -4.21 -18.49 11.79
CA TYR A 76 -5.42 -17.91 11.18
C TYR A 76 -5.24 -16.48 10.73
N TYR A 77 -4.60 -15.65 11.53
CA TYR A 77 -4.35 -14.26 11.16
C TYR A 77 -3.44 -14.15 9.93
N GLN A 78 -2.37 -14.94 9.89
CA GLN A 78 -1.47 -14.96 8.74
C GLN A 78 -2.18 -15.48 7.49
N LEU A 79 -3.04 -16.49 7.62
CA LEU A 79 -3.88 -16.96 6.53
C LEU A 79 -4.87 -15.87 6.07
N TYR A 80 -5.45 -15.12 6.99
CA TYR A 80 -6.40 -14.04 6.73
C TYR A 80 -5.75 -12.90 5.93
N ILE A 81 -4.60 -12.39 6.38
CA ILE A 81 -3.88 -11.29 5.73
C ILE A 81 -3.23 -11.72 4.40
N LYS A 82 -2.61 -12.91 4.34
CA LYS A 82 -1.98 -13.44 3.12
C LYS A 82 -2.98 -13.56 1.97
N ASN A 83 -4.24 -13.85 2.29
CA ASN A 83 -5.32 -14.02 1.31
C ASN A 83 -6.22 -12.79 1.20
N HIS A 84 -5.78 -11.63 1.70
CA HIS A 84 -6.47 -10.34 1.56
C HIS A 84 -7.93 -10.34 2.01
N VAL A 85 -8.28 -11.17 3.01
CA VAL A 85 -9.64 -11.27 3.52
C VAL A 85 -10.07 -9.96 4.18
N GLU A 86 -9.12 -9.22 4.76
CA GLU A 86 -9.33 -7.89 5.36
C GLU A 86 -9.77 -6.80 4.38
N LYS A 87 -9.76 -7.10 3.08
CA LYS A 87 -10.17 -6.18 2.00
C LYS A 87 -11.51 -6.57 1.37
N ILE A 88 -12.11 -7.67 1.80
CA ILE A 88 -13.46 -8.05 1.40
C ILE A 88 -14.45 -7.17 2.18
N VAL A 89 -15.25 -6.39 1.46
CA VAL A 89 -16.12 -5.36 2.07
C VAL A 89 -17.28 -6.00 2.83
N ASP A 90 -17.85 -7.07 2.28
CA ASP A 90 -18.97 -7.77 2.89
C ASP A 90 -18.48 -8.83 3.90
N PRO A 91 -18.91 -8.74 5.18
CA PRO A 91 -18.40 -9.61 6.23
C PRO A 91 -18.84 -11.07 6.09
N ASN A 92 -19.99 -11.35 5.47
CA ASN A 92 -20.46 -12.72 5.21
C ASN A 92 -19.62 -13.38 4.10
N THR A 93 -19.32 -12.63 3.04
CA THR A 93 -18.41 -13.08 2.00
C THR A 93 -17.00 -13.31 2.57
N ALA A 94 -16.53 -12.42 3.45
CA ALA A 94 -15.24 -12.56 4.13
C ALA A 94 -15.18 -13.83 4.99
N TYR A 95 -16.22 -14.06 5.81
CA TYR A 95 -16.39 -15.26 6.62
C TYR A 95 -16.38 -16.52 5.76
N LEU A 96 -17.26 -16.61 4.75
CA LEU A 96 -17.37 -17.77 3.86
C LEU A 96 -16.06 -18.09 3.15
N TYR A 97 -15.38 -17.06 2.65
CA TYR A 97 -14.10 -17.24 1.98
C TYR A 97 -13.04 -17.73 2.96
N PHE A 98 -12.96 -17.17 4.16
CA PHE A 98 -11.99 -17.58 5.16
C PHE A 98 -12.25 -18.98 5.73
N ASP A 99 -13.49 -19.34 5.99
CA ASP A 99 -13.88 -20.71 6.35
C ASP A 99 -13.50 -21.70 5.24
N THR A 100 -13.62 -21.31 3.97
CA THR A 100 -13.15 -22.12 2.84
C THR A 100 -11.63 -22.24 2.81
N LEU A 101 -10.90 -21.17 3.12
CA LEU A 101 -9.43 -21.17 3.21
C LEU A 101 -8.93 -22.16 4.26
N VAL A 102 -9.56 -22.18 5.43
CA VAL A 102 -9.23 -23.09 6.54
C VAL A 102 -9.51 -24.54 6.14
N ASN A 103 -10.72 -24.83 5.65
CA ASN A 103 -11.14 -26.22 5.44
C ASN A 103 -10.59 -26.84 4.14
N LEU A 104 -10.44 -26.06 3.06
CA LEU A 104 -10.13 -26.58 1.72
C LEU A 104 -8.80 -26.03 1.16
N GLY A 105 -8.11 -25.18 1.90
CA GLY A 105 -6.83 -24.58 1.53
C GLY A 105 -6.94 -23.40 0.55
N THR A 106 -5.84 -22.63 0.47
CA THR A 106 -5.76 -21.39 -0.33
C THR A 106 -6.13 -21.56 -1.79
N LYS A 107 -5.62 -22.61 -2.45
CA LYS A 107 -5.82 -22.82 -3.89
C LYS A 107 -7.30 -23.04 -4.21
N ASN A 108 -7.96 -23.95 -3.51
CA ASN A 108 -9.37 -24.28 -3.78
C ASN A 108 -10.30 -23.12 -3.44
N ALA A 109 -10.09 -22.47 -2.28
CA ALA A 109 -10.87 -21.29 -1.92
C ALA A 109 -10.77 -20.19 -2.99
N THR A 110 -9.56 -19.91 -3.47
CA THR A 110 -9.33 -18.89 -4.51
C THR A 110 -10.00 -19.28 -5.82
N LEU A 111 -9.92 -20.55 -6.24
CA LEU A 111 -10.58 -21.03 -7.46
C LEU A 111 -12.10 -20.94 -7.37
N PHE A 112 -12.69 -21.24 -6.21
CA PHE A 112 -14.13 -21.11 -5.99
C PHE A 112 -14.57 -19.66 -6.06
N LEU A 113 -13.81 -18.76 -5.44
CA LEU A 113 -14.07 -17.33 -5.48
C LEU A 113 -13.94 -16.77 -6.89
N GLN A 114 -12.89 -17.14 -7.64
CA GLN A 114 -12.73 -16.72 -9.03
C GLN A 114 -13.84 -17.27 -9.95
N LYS A 115 -14.28 -18.50 -9.73
CA LYS A 115 -15.42 -19.10 -10.43
C LYS A 115 -16.70 -18.31 -10.15
N ALA A 116 -16.98 -18.00 -8.88
CA ALA A 116 -18.12 -17.21 -8.48
C ALA A 116 -18.06 -15.79 -9.07
N CYS A 117 -16.86 -15.18 -9.12
CA CYS A 117 -16.64 -13.88 -9.75
C CYS A 117 -16.64 -13.89 -11.29
N ARG A 118 -16.84 -15.04 -11.94
CA ARG A 118 -16.75 -15.23 -13.40
C ARG A 118 -15.43 -14.69 -13.97
N LYS A 119 -14.33 -14.90 -13.24
CA LYS A 119 -12.97 -14.52 -13.64
C LYS A 119 -12.14 -15.74 -14.04
N THR A 120 -10.97 -15.48 -14.62
CA THR A 120 -9.96 -16.50 -14.91
C THR A 120 -9.61 -17.28 -13.65
N LYS A 121 -9.59 -18.62 -13.77
CA LYS A 121 -9.39 -19.56 -12.66
C LYS A 121 -7.90 -19.92 -12.52
N ASP A 122 -7.05 -18.94 -12.30
CA ASP A 122 -5.61 -19.15 -12.13
C ASP A 122 -5.21 -19.55 -10.68
N GLY A 123 -6.16 -19.47 -9.73
CA GLY A 123 -5.91 -19.77 -8.33
C GLY A 123 -5.09 -18.71 -7.60
N ILE A 124 -4.91 -17.51 -8.19
CA ILE A 124 -4.16 -16.40 -7.61
C ILE A 124 -5.11 -15.27 -7.17
N PHE A 125 -5.16 -15.01 -5.86
CA PHE A 125 -5.99 -13.94 -5.33
C PHE A 125 -5.32 -12.57 -5.49
N ASN A 126 -5.61 -11.89 -6.60
CA ASN A 126 -5.01 -10.61 -6.97
C ASN A 126 -6.00 -9.43 -6.86
N LYS A 127 -5.52 -8.21 -7.14
CA LYS A 127 -6.33 -6.98 -7.10
C LYS A 127 -7.55 -7.02 -8.04
N ILE A 128 -7.46 -7.75 -9.16
CA ILE A 128 -8.55 -7.87 -10.14
C ILE A 128 -9.67 -8.74 -9.55
N ALA A 129 -9.32 -9.88 -8.95
CA ALA A 129 -10.28 -10.74 -8.24
C ALA A 129 -10.93 -9.99 -7.07
N LEU A 130 -10.13 -9.28 -6.27
CA LEU A 130 -10.61 -8.45 -5.16
C LEU A 130 -11.56 -7.33 -5.59
N SER A 131 -11.21 -6.61 -6.67
CA SER A 131 -12.10 -5.56 -7.19
C SER A 131 -13.39 -6.14 -7.76
N ALA A 132 -13.32 -7.29 -8.43
CA ALA A 132 -14.50 -7.94 -8.99
C ALA A 132 -15.47 -8.38 -7.88
N LEU A 133 -14.97 -9.06 -6.85
CA LEU A 133 -15.81 -9.58 -5.78
C LEU A 133 -16.54 -8.46 -5.02
N ASN A 134 -15.86 -7.34 -4.74
CA ASN A 134 -16.44 -6.23 -3.98
C ASN A 134 -17.49 -5.44 -4.78
N ASN A 135 -17.51 -5.58 -6.11
CA ASN A 135 -18.46 -4.91 -7.00
C ASN A 135 -19.65 -5.79 -7.41
N MET A 136 -19.69 -7.05 -6.96
CA MET A 136 -20.79 -7.96 -7.26
C MET A 136 -21.94 -7.84 -6.26
N ASN A 137 -23.11 -8.36 -6.65
CA ASN A 137 -24.17 -8.65 -5.70
C ASN A 137 -23.64 -9.70 -4.69
N GLN A 138 -23.54 -9.30 -3.43
CA GLN A 138 -22.90 -10.12 -2.41
C GLN A 138 -23.67 -11.39 -2.11
N LYS A 139 -25.01 -11.33 -2.14
CA LYS A 139 -25.86 -12.50 -1.91
C LYS A 139 -25.66 -13.56 -3.00
N ASP A 140 -25.66 -13.14 -4.26
CA ASP A 140 -25.42 -14.06 -5.40
C ASP A 140 -24.01 -14.67 -5.32
N LEU A 141 -23.00 -13.85 -5.01
CA LEU A 141 -21.62 -14.30 -4.83
C LEU A 141 -21.50 -15.37 -3.73
N GLN A 142 -22.17 -15.16 -2.59
CA GLN A 142 -22.18 -16.10 -1.48
C GLN A 142 -22.86 -17.42 -1.84
N HIS A 143 -23.99 -17.37 -2.56
CA HIS A 143 -24.65 -18.57 -3.07
C HIS A 143 -23.75 -19.36 -4.02
N ASP A 144 -23.06 -18.68 -4.94
CA ASP A 144 -22.14 -19.31 -5.89
C ASP A 144 -20.92 -19.95 -5.20
N LEU A 145 -20.41 -19.31 -4.13
CA LEU A 145 -19.36 -19.85 -3.28
C LEU A 145 -19.83 -21.12 -2.55
N ILE A 146 -20.99 -21.08 -1.90
CA ILE A 146 -21.58 -22.23 -1.21
C ILE A 146 -21.82 -23.37 -2.18
N GLN A 147 -22.44 -23.09 -3.34
CA GLN A 147 -22.70 -24.12 -4.34
C GLN A 147 -21.42 -24.75 -4.87
N SER A 148 -20.35 -23.97 -5.05
CA SER A 148 -19.04 -24.50 -5.47
C SER A 148 -18.45 -25.44 -4.43
N ARG A 149 -18.62 -25.14 -3.13
CA ARG A 149 -18.21 -26.04 -2.04
C ARG A 149 -19.05 -27.33 -2.01
N ILE A 150 -20.37 -27.24 -2.15
CA ILE A 150 -21.24 -28.42 -2.17
C ILE A 150 -20.84 -29.35 -3.31
N LEU A 151 -20.67 -28.82 -4.54
CA LEU A 151 -20.27 -29.62 -5.70
C LEU A 151 -18.91 -30.30 -5.49
N PHE A 152 -17.96 -29.60 -4.86
CA PHE A 152 -16.65 -30.17 -4.52
C PHE A 152 -16.79 -31.35 -3.54
N LEU A 153 -17.62 -31.21 -2.50
CA LEU A 153 -17.87 -32.28 -1.53
C LEU A 153 -18.61 -33.47 -2.15
N GLU A 154 -19.63 -33.23 -2.97
CA GLU A 154 -20.35 -34.29 -3.69
C GLU A 154 -19.42 -35.09 -4.61
N GLU A 155 -18.48 -34.42 -5.27
CA GLU A 155 -17.49 -35.09 -6.10
C GLU A 155 -16.50 -35.92 -5.27
N ALA A 156 -16.09 -35.40 -4.10
CA ALA A 156 -15.26 -36.14 -3.16
C ALA A 156 -15.99 -37.40 -2.63
N ILE A 157 -17.30 -37.31 -2.36
CA ILE A 157 -18.15 -38.46 -2.00
C ILE A 157 -18.17 -39.51 -3.13
N LYS A 158 -18.34 -39.07 -4.38
CA LYS A 158 -18.36 -39.99 -5.54
C LYS A 158 -17.05 -40.76 -5.69
N LYS A 159 -15.91 -40.09 -5.46
CA LYS A 159 -14.57 -40.70 -5.53
C LYS A 159 -14.29 -41.63 -4.36
N ASN A 160 -14.78 -41.30 -3.18
CA ASN A 160 -14.61 -42.14 -2.00
C ASN A 160 -15.92 -42.25 -1.19
N PRO A 161 -16.81 -43.20 -1.55
CA PRO A 161 -18.11 -43.35 -0.90
C PRO A 161 -18.04 -43.68 0.60
N GLN A 162 -16.92 -44.22 1.09
CA GLN A 162 -16.74 -44.48 2.53
C GLN A 162 -16.74 -43.19 3.35
N LYS A 163 -16.42 -42.04 2.72
CA LYS A 163 -16.38 -40.71 3.35
C LYS A 163 -17.75 -40.00 3.38
N LYS A 164 -18.79 -40.62 2.81
CA LYS A 164 -20.12 -40.02 2.61
C LYS A 164 -20.69 -39.38 3.88
N ARG A 165 -20.70 -40.11 4.99
CA ARG A 165 -21.28 -39.63 6.27
C ARG A 165 -20.63 -38.33 6.76
N ASN A 166 -19.32 -38.17 6.59
CA ASN A 166 -18.60 -36.98 7.06
C ASN A 166 -18.93 -35.77 6.18
N TYR A 167 -18.95 -35.96 4.86
CA TYR A 167 -19.26 -34.88 3.91
C TYR A 167 -20.75 -34.50 3.88
N GLU A 168 -21.67 -35.42 4.17
CA GLU A 168 -23.11 -35.11 4.28
C GLU A 168 -23.40 -34.12 5.41
N ASN A 169 -22.71 -34.23 6.55
CA ASN A 169 -22.83 -33.26 7.63
C ASN A 169 -22.34 -31.87 7.19
N TRP A 170 -21.24 -31.81 6.43
CA TRP A 170 -20.71 -30.54 5.91
C TRP A 170 -21.64 -29.91 4.88
N ILE A 171 -22.20 -30.72 3.97
CA ILE A 171 -23.19 -30.25 2.99
C ILE A 171 -24.42 -29.72 3.72
N SER A 172 -24.92 -30.43 4.75
CA SER A 172 -26.05 -29.96 5.55
C SER A 172 -25.76 -28.62 6.25
N ASN A 173 -24.56 -28.43 6.80
CA ASN A 173 -24.15 -27.15 7.39
C ASN A 173 -24.09 -26.02 6.35
N LEU A 174 -23.65 -26.33 5.12
CA LEU A 174 -23.64 -25.37 4.02
C LEU A 174 -25.04 -24.96 3.56
N ASP A 175 -25.99 -25.90 3.55
CA ASP A 175 -27.40 -25.60 3.25
C ASP A 175 -28.02 -24.72 4.34
N GLN A 176 -27.72 -24.99 5.62
CA GLN A 176 -28.17 -24.12 6.73
C GLN A 176 -27.58 -22.72 6.62
N LEU A 177 -26.29 -22.60 6.30
CA LEU A 177 -25.63 -21.31 6.10
C LEU A 177 -26.23 -20.55 4.91
N LYS A 178 -26.59 -21.25 3.83
CA LYS A 178 -27.32 -20.70 2.69
C LYS A 178 -28.68 -20.13 3.12
N GLU A 179 -29.43 -20.87 3.92
CA GLU A 179 -30.73 -20.42 4.46
C GLU A 179 -30.59 -19.20 5.38
N GLN A 180 -29.53 -19.14 6.20
CA GLN A 180 -29.23 -17.99 7.04
C GLN A 180 -28.95 -16.73 6.20
N ILE A 181 -28.11 -16.86 5.17
CA ILE A 181 -27.83 -15.79 4.21
C ILE A 181 -29.10 -15.34 3.50
N ASP A 182 -29.97 -16.27 3.12
CA ASP A 182 -31.24 -15.96 2.49
C ASP A 182 -32.15 -15.09 3.36
N LYS A 183 -32.12 -15.34 4.68
CA LYS A 183 -32.85 -14.57 5.70
C LYS A 183 -32.16 -13.28 6.10
N GLY A 184 -30.97 -12.97 5.56
CA GLY A 184 -30.15 -11.84 5.99
C GLY A 184 -29.60 -12.00 7.40
N ILE A 185 -29.60 -13.23 7.92
CA ILE A 185 -29.09 -13.59 9.24
C ILE A 185 -27.62 -13.94 9.05
N MET A 186 -26.73 -13.15 9.63
CA MET A 186 -25.35 -13.60 9.82
C MET A 186 -25.39 -14.85 10.70
N PRO A 187 -24.62 -15.93 10.43
CA PRO A 187 -24.42 -16.98 11.45
C PRO A 187 -24.10 -16.29 12.78
N GLN A 188 -24.96 -16.49 13.79
CA GLN A 188 -25.18 -15.56 14.92
C GLN A 188 -23.88 -14.95 15.45
N LEU A 189 -23.60 -13.71 15.04
CA LEU A 189 -22.64 -12.81 15.66
C LEU A 189 -23.45 -11.75 16.39
N GLU A 190 -24.27 -12.18 17.34
CA GLU A 190 -25.09 -11.25 18.11
C GLU A 190 -24.17 -10.37 18.98
N ASP A 191 -24.39 -9.05 18.93
CA ASP A 191 -23.62 -8.04 19.66
C ASP A 191 -23.48 -8.35 21.18
N GLN A 192 -24.41 -9.12 21.76
CA GLN A 192 -24.38 -9.55 23.16
C GLN A 192 -23.26 -10.53 23.50
N GLN A 193 -22.76 -11.29 22.52
CA GLN A 193 -21.60 -12.15 22.76
C GLN A 193 -20.29 -11.35 22.65
N LEU A 194 -20.22 -10.33 21.79
CA LEU A 194 -19.04 -9.45 21.65
C LEU A 194 -18.63 -8.78 22.97
N GLU A 195 -19.59 -8.26 23.76
CA GLU A 195 -19.28 -7.66 25.08
C GLU A 195 -18.74 -8.69 26.09
N GLN A 196 -19.20 -9.95 26.03
CA GLN A 196 -18.68 -11.04 26.85
C GLN A 196 -17.28 -11.52 26.39
N PHE A 197 -16.90 -11.24 25.15
CA PHE A 197 -15.61 -11.64 24.59
C PHE A 197 -14.54 -10.56 24.75
N GLU A 198 -14.89 -9.29 24.55
CA GLU A 198 -13.99 -8.17 24.86
C GLU A 198 -13.55 -8.22 26.33
N SER A 199 -14.33 -8.83 27.23
CA SER A 199 -14.01 -8.97 28.65
C SER A 199 -13.21 -10.22 29.04
N LYS A 200 -12.92 -11.16 28.12
CA LYS A 200 -12.10 -12.35 28.44
C LYS A 200 -10.61 -11.99 28.48
N PRO A 201 -9.92 -12.13 29.64
CA PRO A 201 -8.52 -11.71 29.79
C PRO A 201 -7.54 -12.41 28.83
N GLN A 202 -7.82 -13.66 28.47
CA GLN A 202 -7.00 -14.43 27.53
C GLN A 202 -6.99 -13.81 26.13
N PHE A 203 -8.14 -13.34 25.64
CA PHE A 203 -8.21 -12.65 24.35
C PHE A 203 -7.63 -11.23 24.44
N GLN A 204 -7.89 -10.47 25.51
CA GLN A 204 -7.31 -9.12 25.66
C GLN A 204 -5.78 -9.12 25.77
N HIS A 205 -5.20 -10.05 26.56
CA HIS A 205 -3.76 -10.19 26.70
C HIS A 205 -3.10 -10.61 25.38
N MET A 206 -3.74 -11.54 24.67
CA MET A 206 -3.31 -12.03 23.36
C MET A 206 -3.43 -10.96 22.28
N LEU A 207 -4.48 -10.11 22.30
CA LEU A 207 -4.66 -8.98 21.39
C LEU A 207 -3.66 -7.84 21.65
N GLY A 208 -3.27 -7.64 22.92
CA GLY A 208 -2.12 -6.80 23.28
C GLY A 208 -0.85 -7.36 22.66
N GLN A 209 -0.56 -8.64 22.91
CA GLN A 209 0.61 -9.33 22.35
C GLN A 209 0.62 -9.41 20.82
N PHE A 210 -0.52 -9.53 20.15
CA PHE A 210 -0.63 -9.58 18.69
C PHE A 210 -0.49 -8.21 18.05
N LYS A 211 -1.08 -7.15 18.63
CA LYS A 211 -0.77 -5.78 18.20
C LYS A 211 0.72 -5.51 18.36
N ASP A 212 1.31 -5.95 19.47
CA ASP A 212 2.73 -5.81 19.74
C ASP A 212 3.61 -6.69 18.82
N GLU A 213 3.20 -7.92 18.44
CA GLU A 213 3.96 -8.83 17.55
C GLU A 213 3.81 -8.51 16.06
N ILE A 214 2.65 -8.02 15.63
CA ILE A 214 2.39 -7.55 14.25
C ILE A 214 3.03 -6.17 14.03
N GLU A 215 3.24 -5.38 15.10
CA GLU A 215 4.02 -4.13 15.10
C GLU A 215 5.45 -4.25 15.64
N LEU A 216 5.92 -5.43 16.04
CA LEU A 216 7.33 -5.73 16.33
C LEU A 216 8.11 -5.84 15.02
N GLU A 217 8.01 -4.82 14.18
CA GLU A 217 9.18 -4.34 13.48
C GLU A 217 10.24 -4.16 14.55
N LYS A 218 11.18 -5.11 14.63
CA LYS A 218 12.33 -5.06 15.53
C LYS A 218 12.95 -3.67 15.43
N LYS A 219 12.70 -2.81 16.42
CA LYS A 219 13.18 -1.43 16.42
C LYS A 219 14.61 -1.44 16.93
N ILE A 220 15.46 -0.67 16.26
CA ILE A 220 16.89 -0.64 16.50
C ILE A 220 17.16 0.46 17.52
N ARG A 221 17.76 0.10 18.64
CA ARG A 221 18.23 1.06 19.65
C ARG A 221 19.64 1.55 19.40
N GLY A 222 20.42 0.70 18.75
CA GLY A 222 21.86 0.88 18.64
C GLY A 222 22.56 -0.25 17.92
N ILE A 223 23.88 -0.22 17.99
CA ILE A 223 24.75 -1.22 17.37
C ILE A 223 25.89 -1.56 18.30
N ASN A 224 26.24 -2.84 18.36
CA ASN A 224 27.49 -3.29 18.95
C ASN A 224 28.55 -3.39 17.84
N PHE A 225 29.50 -2.46 17.81
CA PHE A 225 30.55 -2.40 16.78
C PHE A 225 31.56 -3.55 16.86
N ASN A 226 31.70 -4.20 18.02
CA ASN A 226 32.60 -5.35 18.15
C ASN A 226 32.01 -6.60 17.48
N SER A 227 30.69 -6.78 17.59
CA SER A 227 29.97 -7.93 17.02
C SER A 227 29.26 -7.63 15.70
N MET A 228 29.19 -6.35 15.30
CA MET A 228 28.38 -5.84 14.19
C MET A 228 26.90 -6.26 14.26
N ARG A 229 26.35 -6.39 15.47
CA ARG A 229 24.94 -6.74 15.70
C ARG A 229 24.13 -5.52 16.15
N PHE A 230 22.93 -5.38 15.60
CA PHE A 230 21.97 -4.41 16.09
C PHE A 230 21.46 -4.80 17.48
N LEU A 231 21.29 -3.80 18.32
CA LEU A 231 20.66 -3.90 19.62
C LEU A 231 19.18 -3.58 19.40
N ILE A 232 18.32 -4.54 19.72
CA ILE A 232 16.88 -4.48 19.42
C ILE A 232 16.13 -4.18 20.72
N ASP A 233 15.20 -3.25 20.66
CA ASP A 233 14.31 -2.91 21.76
C ASP A 233 12.84 -2.98 21.31
N VAL A 234 11.96 -3.31 22.25
CA VAL A 234 10.51 -3.39 22.05
C VAL A 234 9.89 -2.00 22.23
N GLN A 235 10.55 -1.09 22.95
CA GLN A 235 10.03 0.24 23.26
C GLN A 235 10.75 1.36 22.48
N GLU A 236 9.96 2.09 21.67
CA GLU A 236 10.30 3.35 20.99
C GLU A 236 11.72 3.51 20.39
N ASP A 237 11.93 2.97 19.17
CA ASP A 237 13.24 3.06 18.53
C ASP A 237 13.22 3.22 17.01
N ILE A 238 14.39 3.08 16.38
CA ILE A 238 14.65 3.33 14.97
C ILE A 238 14.07 2.22 14.10
N HIS A 239 13.29 2.58 13.08
CA HIS A 239 12.85 1.63 12.07
C HIS A 239 14.03 1.22 11.17
N LEU A 240 14.15 -0.07 10.86
CA LEU A 240 15.22 -0.58 9.99
C LEU A 240 15.19 0.08 8.60
N THR A 241 14.00 0.36 8.07
CA THR A 241 13.80 1.06 6.79
C THR A 241 14.35 2.49 6.83
N ASP A 242 14.19 3.21 7.96
CA ASP A 242 14.76 4.54 8.11
C ASP A 242 16.28 4.49 8.20
N LEU A 243 16.83 3.54 8.96
CA LEU A 243 18.27 3.36 9.09
C LEU A 243 18.88 3.02 7.73
N ALA A 244 18.26 2.11 6.98
CA ALA A 244 18.67 1.76 5.62
C ALA A 244 18.67 2.97 4.69
N THR A 245 17.60 3.78 4.73
CA THR A 245 17.49 5.00 3.91
C THR A 245 18.55 6.04 4.31
N ALA A 246 18.77 6.24 5.62
CA ALA A 246 19.79 7.15 6.12
C ALA A 246 21.21 6.70 5.73
N LEU A 247 21.53 5.41 5.85
CA LEU A 247 22.80 4.84 5.41
C LEU A 247 22.98 4.99 3.90
N PHE A 248 21.92 4.78 3.11
CA PHE A 248 21.96 4.95 1.66
C PHE A 248 22.30 6.39 1.27
N VAL A 249 21.65 7.38 1.88
CA VAL A 249 21.95 8.81 1.67
C VAL A 249 23.38 9.15 2.10
N LEU A 250 23.77 8.77 3.32
CA LEU A 250 25.05 9.19 3.90
C LEU A 250 26.26 8.48 3.27
N SER A 251 26.10 7.25 2.79
CA SER A 251 27.16 6.50 2.11
C SER A 251 27.36 6.94 0.66
N ASP A 252 26.43 7.70 0.08
CA ASP A 252 26.48 8.04 -1.33
C ASP A 252 27.68 8.96 -1.66
N PRO A 253 28.60 8.55 -2.56
CA PRO A 253 29.80 9.33 -2.86
C PRO A 253 29.50 10.57 -3.73
N LYS A 254 28.33 10.65 -4.36
CA LYS A 254 27.95 11.79 -5.23
C LYS A 254 27.36 12.96 -4.45
N LEU A 255 27.05 12.76 -3.17
CA LEU A 255 26.58 13.82 -2.29
C LEU A 255 27.76 14.45 -1.55
N SER A 256 27.85 15.77 -1.57
CA SER A 256 28.79 16.52 -0.73
C SER A 256 28.40 16.43 0.75
N LYS A 257 29.33 16.77 1.66
CA LYS A 257 29.07 16.77 3.11
C LYS A 257 27.86 17.65 3.49
N GLN A 258 27.64 18.75 2.79
CA GLN A 258 26.49 19.64 3.03
C GLN A 258 25.18 19.04 2.52
N GLU A 259 25.23 18.24 1.45
CA GLU A 259 24.10 17.51 0.85
C GLU A 259 23.85 16.15 1.50
N LYS A 260 24.72 15.72 2.42
CA LYS A 260 24.52 14.56 3.30
C LYS A 260 23.86 14.94 4.62
N MET A 261 24.00 16.21 5.05
CA MET A 261 23.28 16.71 6.21
C MET A 261 21.79 16.79 5.88
N ILE A 262 21.01 15.89 6.47
CA ILE A 262 19.54 15.92 6.32
C ILE A 262 19.04 17.24 6.91
N LYS A 263 18.72 18.18 6.02
CA LYS A 263 18.22 19.52 6.35
C LYS A 263 16.74 19.55 6.04
N PHE A 264 15.94 19.57 7.10
CA PHE A 264 14.49 19.67 6.99
C PHE A 264 14.13 21.09 6.60
N ASN A 265 13.42 21.24 5.49
CA ASN A 265 13.12 22.53 4.89
C ASN A 265 11.61 22.67 4.75
N LEU A 266 10.99 23.59 5.51
CA LEU A 266 9.66 24.08 5.18
C LEU A 266 9.81 25.18 4.11
N SER A 267 9.39 24.94 2.87
CA SER A 267 9.08 26.07 1.99
C SER A 267 7.80 26.72 2.52
N PRO A 268 7.77 28.04 2.80
CA PRO A 268 6.52 28.69 3.15
C PRO A 268 5.57 28.65 1.95
N ILE A 269 4.25 28.62 2.22
CA ILE A 269 3.26 28.90 1.18
C ILE A 269 3.45 30.36 0.76
N LEU A 270 3.97 30.58 -0.45
CA LEU A 270 4.19 31.92 -1.00
C LEU A 270 2.97 32.48 -1.73
N SER A 271 1.82 31.78 -1.66
CA SER A 271 0.67 32.12 -2.46
C SER A 271 -0.65 31.98 -1.72
N LEU A 272 -1.41 33.08 -1.72
CA LEU A 272 -2.81 33.13 -1.29
C LEU A 272 -3.77 32.55 -2.35
N LYS A 273 -3.28 32.08 -3.52
CA LYS A 273 -4.12 31.42 -4.53
C LYS A 273 -4.22 29.93 -4.20
N GLN A 274 -5.44 29.47 -3.93
CA GLN A 274 -5.76 28.10 -3.49
C GLN A 274 -5.18 26.98 -4.39
N GLU A 275 -4.92 27.25 -5.67
CA GLU A 275 -4.37 26.28 -6.61
C GLU A 275 -2.90 25.93 -6.34
N GLU A 276 -2.09 26.85 -5.78
CA GLU A 276 -0.67 26.60 -5.47
C GLU A 276 -0.47 25.91 -4.12
N VAL A 277 -1.48 25.92 -3.24
CA VAL A 277 -1.48 25.12 -1.98
C VAL A 277 -1.50 23.61 -2.27
N SER A 278 -2.03 23.21 -3.43
CA SER A 278 -2.02 21.82 -3.91
C SER A 278 -0.64 21.35 -4.41
N GLN A 279 0.28 22.30 -4.64
CA GLN A 279 1.66 22.07 -5.04
C GLN A 279 2.59 22.35 -3.86
N GLN A 280 2.34 21.72 -2.71
CA GLN A 280 3.41 21.57 -1.72
C GLN A 280 4.58 20.90 -2.44
N GLU A 281 5.67 21.65 -2.68
CA GLU A 281 6.92 21.06 -3.14
C GLU A 281 7.22 19.93 -2.17
N LYS A 282 7.09 18.69 -2.65
CA LYS A 282 7.55 17.54 -1.87
C LYS A 282 9.01 17.84 -1.55
N LEU A 283 9.40 17.58 -0.31
CA LEU A 283 10.80 17.63 0.08
C LEU A 283 11.54 16.57 -0.74
N TYR A 284 12.08 16.96 -1.89
CA TYR A 284 12.90 16.11 -2.75
C TYR A 284 14.37 16.20 -2.32
N TRP A 285 14.67 16.31 -1.03
CA TRP A 285 16.06 16.27 -0.59
C TRP A 285 16.46 14.81 -0.35
N PRO A 286 17.57 14.28 -0.91
CA PRO A 286 18.55 14.93 -1.78
C PRO A 286 18.16 14.88 -3.28
N ASP A 287 17.09 14.17 -3.62
CA ASP A 287 16.64 13.84 -4.97
C ASP A 287 16.69 14.96 -6.03
N GLU A 288 16.26 16.16 -5.68
CA GLU A 288 16.27 17.36 -6.54
C GLU A 288 17.69 17.83 -6.86
N LEU A 289 18.57 17.81 -5.86
CA LEU A 289 19.96 18.28 -5.99
C LEU A 289 20.74 17.38 -6.95
N VAL A 290 20.50 16.08 -6.86
CA VAL A 290 21.19 15.06 -7.65
C VAL A 290 20.39 14.56 -8.86
N LYS A 291 19.17 15.05 -9.06
CA LYS A 291 18.24 14.65 -10.12
C LYS A 291 18.04 13.13 -10.23
N ARG A 292 17.83 12.47 -9.08
CA ARG A 292 17.56 11.02 -9.00
C ARG A 292 16.66 10.71 -7.82
N ASN A 293 15.88 9.64 -7.91
CA ASN A 293 15.07 9.19 -6.79
C ASN A 293 15.97 8.46 -5.75
N ILE A 294 16.29 9.12 -4.63
CA ILE A 294 17.03 8.52 -3.50
C ILE A 294 16.05 8.18 -2.38
N ILE A 295 15.23 9.14 -1.97
CA ILE A 295 14.27 8.95 -0.87
C ILE A 295 12.82 9.15 -1.31
N ASN A 296 12.56 9.70 -2.49
CA ASN A 296 11.19 9.84 -2.96
C ASN A 296 10.53 8.45 -3.02
N ASP A 297 9.25 8.41 -2.67
CA ASP A 297 8.48 7.17 -2.50
C ASP A 297 8.89 6.27 -1.32
N THR A 298 9.77 6.72 -0.41
CA THR A 298 10.05 6.02 0.85
C THR A 298 9.15 6.50 2.00
N GLU A 299 8.97 5.65 3.02
CA GLU A 299 8.34 6.07 4.27
C GLU A 299 9.09 7.24 4.93
N PHE A 300 10.42 7.23 4.83
CA PHE A 300 11.29 8.30 5.29
C PHE A 300 10.84 9.66 4.75
N ALA A 301 10.71 9.80 3.43
CA ALA A 301 10.26 11.04 2.80
C ALA A 301 8.83 11.43 3.21
N LYS A 302 7.94 10.44 3.36
CA LYS A 302 6.56 10.66 3.81
C LYS A 302 6.52 11.24 5.22
N VAL A 303 7.32 10.72 6.16
CA VAL A 303 7.41 11.24 7.53
C VAL A 303 7.88 12.68 7.54
N LEU A 304 8.87 13.01 6.71
CA LEU A 304 9.35 14.39 6.58
C LEU A 304 8.27 15.33 6.05
N PHE A 305 7.55 14.90 5.01
CA PHE A 305 6.49 15.67 4.39
C PHE A 305 5.31 15.89 5.35
N GLU A 306 4.82 14.83 6.01
CA GLU A 306 3.69 14.92 6.94
C GLU A 306 4.06 15.75 8.18
N SER A 307 5.29 15.62 8.70
CA SER A 307 5.78 16.48 9.80
C SER A 307 5.85 17.94 9.39
N SER A 308 6.33 18.19 8.16
CA SER A 308 6.43 19.52 7.57
C SER A 308 5.06 20.19 7.47
N HIS A 309 4.11 19.47 6.87
CA HIS A 309 2.74 19.91 6.72
C HIS A 309 2.08 20.18 8.08
N GLN A 310 2.25 19.29 9.05
CA GLN A 310 1.69 19.45 10.39
C GLN A 310 2.25 20.68 11.11
N LEU A 311 3.57 20.93 11.00
CA LEU A 311 4.20 22.11 11.59
C LEU A 311 3.72 23.39 10.91
N GLN A 312 3.47 23.36 9.61
CA GLN A 312 2.93 24.50 8.88
C GLN A 312 1.53 24.88 9.38
N GLN A 313 0.63 23.91 9.53
CA GLN A 313 -0.72 24.14 10.07
C GLN A 313 -0.68 24.73 11.48
N ILE A 314 0.17 24.17 12.35
CA ILE A 314 0.40 24.66 13.73
C ILE A 314 0.94 26.09 13.70
N SER A 315 1.88 26.39 12.80
CA SER A 315 2.50 27.72 12.75
C SER A 315 1.55 28.79 12.25
N LEU A 316 0.78 28.49 11.20
CA LEU A 316 -0.19 29.43 10.61
C LEU A 316 -1.44 29.57 11.46
N GLY A 317 -1.78 28.56 12.27
CA GLY A 317 -3.07 28.49 12.94
C GLY A 317 -4.22 28.25 11.97
N ILE A 318 -3.95 27.56 10.86
CA ILE A 318 -4.94 27.24 9.82
C ILE A 318 -4.88 25.74 9.52
N ALA A 319 -6.04 25.11 9.35
CA ALA A 319 -6.18 23.70 8.99
C ALA A 319 -5.78 23.41 7.53
N ALA A 320 -5.84 22.15 7.12
CA ALA A 320 -5.42 21.69 5.78
C ALA A 320 -6.19 22.35 4.63
N ASP A 321 -7.41 22.81 4.89
CA ASP A 321 -8.26 23.48 3.89
C ASP A 321 -7.84 24.93 3.60
N GLY A 322 -6.86 25.46 4.34
CA GLY A 322 -6.38 26.83 4.23
C GLY A 322 -7.39 27.89 4.71
N LYS A 323 -8.50 27.50 5.34
CA LYS A 323 -9.60 28.40 5.73
C LYS A 323 -10.04 28.24 7.18
N THR A 324 -10.11 27.01 7.66
CA THR A 324 -10.57 26.72 9.02
C THR A 324 -9.47 27.03 10.02
N PRO A 325 -9.75 27.74 11.13
CA PRO A 325 -8.79 27.92 12.20
C PRO A 325 -8.27 26.58 12.72
N PHE A 326 -6.96 26.45 12.87
CA PHE A 326 -6.37 25.25 13.44
C PHE A 326 -6.71 25.16 14.92
N LYS A 327 -7.37 24.06 15.31
CA LYS A 327 -7.74 23.82 16.70
C LYS A 327 -6.59 23.12 17.42
N TYR A 328 -5.93 23.84 18.31
CA TYR A 328 -4.89 23.27 19.15
C TYR A 328 -5.52 22.42 20.27
N PRO A 329 -4.89 21.31 20.66
CA PRO A 329 -5.19 20.62 21.92
C PRO A 329 -5.07 21.59 23.10
N ARG A 330 -6.06 21.55 24.00
CA ARG A 330 -6.17 22.49 25.13
C ARG A 330 -4.90 22.48 26.00
N GLU A 331 -4.28 21.34 26.19
CA GLU A 331 -3.06 21.18 26.98
C GLU A 331 -1.86 21.87 26.34
N LEU A 332 -1.81 21.90 25.00
CA LEU A 332 -0.76 22.64 24.28
C LEU A 332 -1.03 24.15 24.32
N GLU A 333 -2.28 24.59 24.22
CA GLU A 333 -2.67 25.99 24.41
C GLU A 333 -2.33 26.50 25.81
N LEU A 334 -2.62 25.70 26.84
CA LEU A 334 -2.25 25.98 28.23
C LEU A 334 -0.73 26.03 28.42
N CYS A 335 0.02 25.28 27.61
CA CYS A 335 1.47 25.41 27.55
C CYS A 335 1.93 26.66 26.79
N GLY A 336 1.03 27.44 26.17
CA GLY A 336 1.33 28.66 25.42
C GLY A 336 1.52 28.46 23.92
N LEU A 337 1.15 27.30 23.37
CA LEU A 337 1.15 27.09 21.92
C LEU A 337 0.03 27.89 21.26
N LYS A 338 0.38 28.60 20.18
CA LYS A 338 -0.52 29.39 19.33
C LYS A 338 0.15 29.62 17.99
N SER A 339 -0.55 30.22 17.03
CA SER A 339 0.04 30.56 15.73
C SER A 339 1.14 31.61 15.90
N TYR A 340 2.14 31.63 15.01
CA TYR A 340 3.26 32.58 15.10
C TYR A 340 2.76 34.03 15.06
N GLN A 341 1.67 34.31 14.34
CA GLN A 341 1.06 35.64 14.23
C GLN A 341 0.57 36.18 15.58
N ASN A 342 0.28 35.28 16.53
CA ASN A 342 -0.16 35.64 17.87
C ASN A 342 0.99 35.74 18.89
N PHE A 343 2.25 35.58 18.45
CA PHE A 343 3.43 35.93 19.25
C PHE A 343 3.80 37.40 19.02
N GLY A 344 4.25 38.12 20.05
CA GLY A 344 4.65 39.53 19.95
C GLY A 344 3.52 40.55 19.75
N SER A 345 3.88 41.84 19.73
CA SER A 345 2.94 42.98 19.70
C SER A 345 2.99 43.81 18.41
N MET A 346 3.74 43.38 17.39
CA MET A 346 3.89 44.15 16.15
C MET A 346 2.68 43.98 15.23
N MET A 347 1.78 44.96 15.28
CA MET A 347 0.79 45.16 14.22
C MET A 347 1.44 45.82 13.01
N GLY A 348 1.47 45.16 11.85
CA GLY A 348 1.62 45.87 10.57
C GLY A 348 2.52 45.24 9.51
N SER A 349 3.39 44.28 9.83
CA SER A 349 4.23 43.61 8.82
C SER A 349 3.86 42.14 8.66
N GLN A 350 3.32 41.77 7.50
CA GLN A 350 3.16 40.37 7.09
C GLN A 350 4.53 39.79 6.73
N LEU A 351 5.32 39.44 7.74
CA LEU A 351 6.55 38.68 7.54
C LEU A 351 6.21 37.21 7.30
N ILE A 352 6.88 36.61 6.33
CA ILE A 352 6.76 35.18 6.03
C ILE A 352 7.92 34.47 6.72
N TYR A 353 7.61 33.43 7.49
CA TYR A 353 8.60 32.64 8.19
C TYR A 353 8.66 31.22 7.65
N LYS A 354 9.85 30.67 7.72
CA LYS A 354 10.15 29.25 7.55
C LYS A 354 10.63 28.69 8.88
N PHE A 355 9.95 27.66 9.35
CA PHE A 355 10.34 26.93 10.55
C PHE A 355 11.12 25.66 10.16
N ILE A 356 12.13 25.30 10.93
CA ILE A 356 13.01 24.17 10.62
C ILE A 356 13.17 23.36 11.90
N LEU A 357 12.68 22.12 11.90
CA LEU A 357 12.98 21.16 12.96
C LEU A 357 14.34 20.53 12.70
N TYR A 358 15.18 20.42 13.72
CA TYR A 358 16.49 19.79 13.63
C TYR A 358 16.88 19.14 14.96
N PRO A 359 17.67 18.07 14.93
CA PRO A 359 18.23 17.49 16.14
C PRO A 359 19.29 18.44 16.71
N GLN A 360 19.16 18.84 17.98
CA GLN A 360 20.13 19.68 18.66
C GLN A 360 21.14 18.85 19.44
N THR A 361 20.65 17.99 20.34
CA THR A 361 21.48 17.20 21.26
C THR A 361 20.99 15.77 21.20
N CYS A 362 21.90 14.82 20.97
CA CYS A 362 21.61 13.40 21.09
C CYS A 362 22.31 12.88 22.34
N VAL A 363 21.54 12.27 23.24
CA VAL A 363 22.09 11.53 24.37
C VAL A 363 22.30 10.10 23.92
N TYR A 364 23.53 9.63 24.02
CA TYR A 364 23.90 8.27 23.68
C TYR A 364 24.87 7.71 24.71
N ASN A 365 24.83 6.39 24.89
CA ASN A 365 25.78 5.66 25.72
C ASN A 365 26.73 4.87 24.82
N TYR A 366 28.03 4.98 25.09
CA TYR A 366 29.08 4.20 24.43
C TYR A 366 29.86 3.38 25.45
N GLN A 367 29.57 2.09 25.55
CA GLN A 367 30.20 1.15 26.49
C GLN A 367 30.45 -0.20 25.81
N ASP A 368 31.65 -0.75 25.97
CA ASP A 368 32.04 -2.08 25.44
C ASP A 368 31.76 -2.28 23.93
N GLY A 369 31.99 -1.21 23.16
CA GLY A 369 31.73 -1.19 21.72
C GLY A 369 30.24 -1.09 21.34
N GLN A 370 29.34 -1.00 22.31
CA GLN A 370 27.92 -0.72 22.10
C GLN A 370 27.71 0.77 21.98
N PHE A 371 27.00 1.20 20.95
CA PHE A 371 26.51 2.56 20.78
C PHE A 371 24.98 2.52 20.84
N LEU A 372 24.43 3.10 21.90
CA LEU A 372 23.00 3.11 22.21
C LEU A 372 22.49 4.55 22.20
N ILE A 373 21.47 4.84 21.40
CA ILE A 373 20.81 6.14 21.41
C ILE A 373 19.73 6.13 22.50
N GLU A 374 19.86 6.98 23.50
CA GLU A 374 18.90 7.05 24.60
C GLU A 374 17.78 8.04 24.29
N SER A 375 18.15 9.24 23.85
CA SER A 375 17.18 10.29 23.53
C SER A 375 17.74 11.31 22.55
N ILE A 376 16.86 12.04 21.89
CA ILE A 376 17.24 13.13 21.00
C ILE A 376 16.37 14.36 21.27
N GLN A 377 17.02 15.50 21.51
CA GLN A 377 16.36 16.78 21.68
C GLN A 377 16.16 17.43 20.32
N ILE A 378 14.90 17.69 19.97
CA ILE A 378 14.53 18.38 18.73
C ILE A 378 14.30 19.86 19.03
N LYS A 379 14.91 20.71 18.21
CA LYS A 379 14.68 22.16 18.23
C LYS A 379 14.03 22.61 16.94
N CYS A 380 13.36 23.75 17.03
CA CYS A 380 12.83 24.51 15.91
C CYS A 380 13.64 25.81 15.75
N LYS A 381 13.98 26.16 14.51
CA LYS A 381 14.58 27.45 14.15
C LYS A 381 13.67 28.17 13.15
N ALA A 382 13.50 29.47 13.32
CA ALA A 382 12.84 30.32 12.34
C ALA A 382 13.86 30.98 11.41
N LYS A 383 13.47 31.15 10.15
CA LYS A 383 14.11 32.03 9.17
C LYS A 383 13.05 32.94 8.57
N GLN A 384 13.43 34.19 8.34
CA GLN A 384 12.59 35.13 7.62
C GLN A 384 12.76 34.91 6.12
N ILE A 385 11.66 35.01 5.38
CA ILE A 385 11.65 34.87 3.93
C ILE A 385 11.28 36.19 3.29
N GLU A 386 12.13 36.64 2.38
CA GLU A 386 11.93 37.82 1.56
C GLU A 386 11.80 37.44 0.09
N LEU A 387 10.76 37.96 -0.56
CA LEU A 387 10.56 37.83 -2.00
C LEU A 387 11.22 39.03 -2.70
N LEU A 388 12.40 38.85 -3.28
CA LEU A 388 13.06 39.86 -4.10
C LEU A 388 13.10 39.41 -5.55
N LYS A 389 12.38 40.12 -6.43
CA LYS A 389 12.40 39.90 -7.90
C LYS A 389 12.21 38.41 -8.29
N GLN A 390 11.18 37.76 -7.73
CA GLN A 390 10.87 36.33 -7.92
C GLN A 390 11.89 35.35 -7.33
N GLN A 391 12.90 35.83 -6.60
CA GLN A 391 13.80 34.98 -5.82
C GLN A 391 13.36 34.96 -4.36
N ILE A 392 13.36 33.76 -3.77
CA ILE A 392 13.12 33.52 -2.36
C ILE A 392 14.47 33.67 -1.65
N ILE A 393 14.60 34.65 -0.77
CA ILE A 393 15.80 34.84 0.04
C ILE A 393 15.46 34.49 1.49
N GLU A 394 16.20 33.53 2.04
CA GLU A 394 16.12 33.16 3.46
C GLU A 394 17.15 33.96 4.27
N LYS A 395 16.67 34.69 5.28
CA LYS A 395 17.53 35.42 6.23
C LYS A 395 17.42 34.84 7.63
N ASP A 396 18.56 34.77 8.30
CA ASP A 396 18.60 34.51 9.74
C ASP A 396 18.03 35.74 10.48
N ILE A 397 17.16 35.46 11.44
CA ILE A 397 16.51 36.49 12.27
C ILE A 397 17.44 36.82 13.43
N LYS A 398 17.78 38.11 13.57
CA LYS A 398 18.69 38.58 14.63
C LYS A 398 17.99 39.05 15.89
N ASP A 399 16.73 39.49 15.76
CA ASP A 399 15.95 39.96 16.89
C ASP A 399 15.37 38.76 17.66
N PRO A 400 15.76 38.55 18.93
CA PRO A 400 15.20 37.45 19.74
C PRO A 400 13.71 37.66 20.05
N ASN A 401 13.18 38.87 19.93
CA ASN A 401 11.76 39.18 20.18
C ASN A 401 10.89 39.06 18.92
N ASP A 402 11.49 38.68 17.78
CA ASP A 402 10.75 38.43 16.55
C ASP A 402 9.73 37.29 16.75
N GLN A 403 8.54 37.46 16.17
CA GLN A 403 7.42 36.52 16.36
C GLN A 403 7.77 35.10 15.90
N GLY A 404 8.53 34.96 14.81
CA GLY A 404 9.00 33.68 14.31
C GLY A 404 9.99 33.03 15.27
N VAL A 405 10.91 33.81 15.85
CA VAL A 405 11.87 33.31 16.85
C VAL A 405 11.13 32.82 18.10
N LEU A 406 10.23 33.63 18.65
CA LEU A 406 9.44 33.28 19.84
C LEU A 406 8.59 32.01 19.60
N PHE A 407 7.96 31.88 18.43
CA PHE A 407 7.23 30.66 18.07
C PHE A 407 8.16 29.44 18.00
N ALA A 408 9.32 29.57 17.34
CA ALA A 408 10.28 28.48 17.19
C ALA A 408 10.88 28.03 18.55
N GLU A 409 11.20 28.98 19.41
CA GLU A 409 11.61 28.71 20.79
C GLU A 409 10.51 27.96 21.54
N LYS A 410 9.25 28.39 21.37
CA LYS A 410 8.13 27.73 22.03
C LYS A 410 7.94 26.29 21.55
N ILE A 411 7.95 26.04 20.24
CA ILE A 411 7.90 24.69 19.67
C ILE A 411 9.04 23.82 20.23
N SER A 412 10.24 24.37 20.35
CA SER A 412 11.40 23.66 20.92
C SER A 412 11.18 23.28 22.39
N GLU A 413 10.63 24.20 23.18
CA GLU A 413 10.38 24.02 24.61
C GLU A 413 9.36 22.90 24.87
N ILE A 414 8.29 22.85 24.08
CA ILE A 414 7.16 21.94 24.32
C ILE A 414 7.10 20.76 23.35
N TYR A 415 8.17 20.50 22.58
CA TYR A 415 8.19 19.49 21.52
C TYR A 415 7.72 18.11 21.98
N GLU A 416 8.19 17.64 23.13
CA GLU A 416 7.81 16.34 23.70
C GLU A 416 6.31 16.24 24.01
N LYS A 417 5.66 17.36 24.36
CA LYS A 417 4.21 17.40 24.53
C LYS A 417 3.52 17.38 23.17
N ILE A 418 4.02 18.15 22.19
CA ILE A 418 3.47 18.18 20.84
C ILE A 418 3.49 16.78 20.23
N SER A 419 4.59 16.03 20.36
CA SER A 419 4.71 14.68 19.79
C SER A 419 3.73 13.65 20.36
N LYS A 420 3.22 13.87 21.59
CA LYS A 420 2.16 13.04 22.19
C LYS A 420 0.79 13.26 21.53
N TYR A 421 0.51 14.48 21.07
CA TYR A 421 -0.75 14.81 20.39
C TYR A 421 -0.68 14.63 18.87
N TYR A 422 0.51 14.76 18.30
CA TYR A 422 0.76 14.64 16.86
C TYR A 422 1.82 13.55 16.64
N PRO A 423 1.40 12.28 16.49
CA PRO A 423 2.30 11.12 16.41
C PRO A 423 3.37 11.23 15.32
N ILE A 424 3.12 12.02 14.28
CA ILE A 424 4.07 12.23 13.20
C ILE A 424 5.39 12.86 13.68
N PHE A 425 5.36 13.72 14.71
CA PHE A 425 6.59 14.27 15.29
C PHE A 425 7.35 13.23 16.10
N LYS A 426 6.66 12.25 16.70
CA LYS A 426 7.33 11.12 17.35
C LYS A 426 8.03 10.23 16.31
N ARG A 427 7.40 10.03 15.15
CA ARG A 427 8.01 9.34 14.01
C ARG A 427 9.23 10.10 13.46
N LEU A 428 9.16 11.44 13.41
CA LEU A 428 10.30 12.30 13.04
C LEU A 428 11.48 12.15 14.01
N GLU A 429 11.21 12.02 15.31
CA GLU A 429 12.23 11.75 16.33
C GLU A 429 12.99 10.45 16.05
N GLN A 430 12.28 9.37 15.77
CA GLN A 430 12.88 8.07 15.42
C GLN A 430 13.72 8.17 14.14
N LEU A 431 13.25 8.92 13.15
CA LEU A 431 13.99 9.19 11.93
C LEU A 431 15.31 9.92 12.23
N PHE A 432 15.31 10.94 13.11
CA PHE A 432 16.56 11.60 13.49
C PHE A 432 17.51 10.68 14.25
N LYS A 433 16.99 9.80 15.13
CA LYS A 433 17.81 8.75 15.78
C LYS A 433 18.46 7.85 14.71
N ALA A 434 17.72 7.48 13.65
CA ALA A 434 18.23 6.68 12.53
C ALA A 434 19.42 7.36 11.83
N VAL A 435 19.32 8.66 11.60
CA VAL A 435 20.37 9.47 10.97
C VAL A 435 21.62 9.54 11.85
N VAL A 436 21.44 9.72 13.16
CA VAL A 436 22.56 9.73 14.11
C VAL A 436 23.26 8.37 14.13
N LEU A 437 22.50 7.27 14.20
CA LEU A 437 23.06 5.92 14.18
C LEU A 437 23.80 5.64 12.86
N ALA A 438 23.20 5.98 11.72
CA ALA A 438 23.83 5.82 10.41
C ALA A 438 25.13 6.62 10.28
N THR A 439 25.15 7.85 10.81
CA THR A 439 26.36 8.69 10.84
C THR A 439 27.48 8.02 11.63
N GLN A 440 27.17 7.49 12.82
CA GLN A 440 28.14 6.77 13.63
C GLN A 440 28.64 5.48 12.98
N MET A 441 27.76 4.74 12.31
CA MET A 441 28.17 3.55 11.53
C MET A 441 29.17 3.90 10.43
N ILE A 442 28.95 4.99 9.71
CA ILE A 442 29.87 5.45 8.66
C ILE A 442 31.19 5.94 9.25
N GLU A 443 31.17 6.71 10.34
CA GLU A 443 32.39 7.18 11.03
C GLU A 443 33.25 6.02 11.57
N LYS A 444 32.61 4.90 11.95
CA LYS A 444 33.30 3.67 12.37
C LYS A 444 33.64 2.72 11.22
N ASN A 445 33.47 3.14 9.97
CA ASN A 445 33.72 2.33 8.77
C ASN A 445 33.00 0.97 8.78
N VAL A 446 31.76 0.93 9.30
CA VAL A 446 30.93 -0.27 9.17
C VAL A 446 30.71 -0.54 7.69
N GLN A 447 31.00 -1.76 7.23
CA GLN A 447 30.78 -2.13 5.84
C GLN A 447 29.28 -2.18 5.56
N ILE A 448 28.86 -1.43 4.54
CA ILE A 448 27.47 -1.33 4.12
C ILE A 448 27.36 -2.01 2.76
N ASP A 449 26.55 -3.05 2.67
CA ASP A 449 26.20 -3.66 1.39
C ASP A 449 25.19 -2.75 0.67
N SER A 450 25.69 -1.97 -0.30
CA SER A 450 24.87 -1.00 -1.03
C SER A 450 23.80 -1.67 -1.90
N ASP A 451 24.01 -2.90 -2.35
CA ASP A 451 23.07 -3.62 -3.20
C ASP A 451 21.91 -4.16 -2.36
N LEU A 452 22.20 -4.68 -1.16
CA LEU A 452 21.20 -5.05 -0.18
C LEU A 452 20.38 -3.84 0.30
N LEU A 453 21.02 -2.70 0.52
CA LEU A 453 20.32 -1.45 0.86
C LEU A 453 19.33 -1.01 -0.22
N ARG A 454 19.72 -1.05 -1.50
CA ARG A 454 18.79 -0.71 -2.60
C ARG A 454 17.62 -1.69 -2.70
N ALA A 455 17.87 -2.98 -2.50
CA ALA A 455 16.82 -3.99 -2.53
C ALA A 455 15.81 -3.81 -1.38
N SER A 456 16.26 -3.30 -0.22
CA SER A 456 15.41 -3.08 0.96
C SER A 456 14.66 -1.73 0.93
N SER A 457 15.26 -0.66 0.42
CA SER A 457 14.63 0.66 0.33
C SER A 457 13.53 0.76 -0.75
N LEU A 458 13.58 -0.08 -1.78
CA LEU A 458 12.62 -0.08 -2.89
C LEU A 458 11.35 -0.93 -2.64
N ASN A 459 11.32 -1.73 -1.56
CA ASN A 459 10.22 -2.67 -1.31
C ASN A 459 9.09 -2.11 -0.42
N SER A 460 9.20 -0.90 0.12
CA SER A 460 8.13 -0.27 0.92
C SER A 460 7.15 0.54 0.05
N TYR A 461 6.18 -0.17 -0.53
CA TYR A 461 4.92 0.30 -1.15
C TYR A 461 4.92 1.10 -2.47
N ASN A 462 4.21 0.49 -3.42
CA ASN A 462 3.53 1.12 -4.56
C ASN A 462 2.20 1.79 -4.13
N LEU A 463 2.13 3.12 -4.14
CA LEU A 463 1.04 3.98 -4.69
C LEU A 463 1.18 5.44 -4.19
N PRO A 464 0.99 6.46 -5.06
CA PRO A 464 0.90 7.84 -4.63
C PRO A 464 -0.39 8.06 -3.84
N LYS A 465 -0.28 8.58 -2.62
CA LYS A 465 -1.40 9.30 -1.99
C LYS A 465 -1.51 10.66 -2.66
N THR A 466 -2.21 10.72 -3.79
CA THR A 466 -2.79 11.98 -4.22
C THR A 466 -3.89 12.31 -3.20
N ILE A 467 -3.71 13.37 -2.43
CA ILE A 467 -4.80 13.91 -1.62
C ILE A 467 -5.79 14.53 -2.62
N SER A 468 -6.84 13.79 -2.97
CA SER A 468 -7.96 14.34 -3.73
C SER A 468 -8.74 15.30 -2.83
N ILE A 469 -8.41 16.59 -2.90
CA ILE A 469 -9.29 17.64 -2.37
C ILE A 469 -10.27 18.01 -3.48
N LEU A 470 -11.49 17.48 -3.32
CA LEU A 470 -12.77 18.00 -3.79
C LEU A 470 -12.83 18.70 -5.17
N LYS A 471 -13.52 18.01 -6.10
CA LYS A 471 -14.45 18.67 -7.02
C LYS A 471 -15.52 19.39 -6.19
N SER A 472 -15.64 20.69 -6.37
CA SER A 472 -16.91 21.39 -6.22
C SER A 472 -16.96 22.55 -7.20
N GLU A 473 -18.04 22.55 -7.99
CA GLU A 473 -18.42 23.55 -8.98
C GLU A 473 -18.46 24.96 -8.37
N TYR A 474 -18.12 26.00 -9.16
CA TYR A 474 -19.04 27.12 -9.41
C TYR A 474 -18.57 28.02 -10.56
N GLN A 475 -19.56 28.44 -11.35
CA GLN A 475 -19.52 29.47 -12.39
C GLN A 475 -19.16 30.85 -11.81
N LEU A 476 -18.49 31.71 -12.59
CA LEU A 476 -18.98 33.07 -12.91
C LEU A 476 -18.07 33.80 -13.93
N LYS A 477 -18.75 34.29 -14.98
CA LYS A 477 -18.53 35.41 -15.92
C LYS A 477 -17.26 36.27 -15.77
N GLU A 478 -16.64 36.58 -16.92
CA GLU A 478 -16.57 37.97 -17.42
C GLU A 478 -16.35 38.07 -18.94
N GLU A 479 -16.87 39.15 -19.53
CA GLU A 479 -17.07 39.40 -20.95
C GLU A 479 -15.86 40.06 -21.66
N LYS A 480 -15.72 39.72 -22.95
CA LYS A 480 -15.34 40.57 -24.12
C LYS A 480 -14.10 41.48 -24.03
N SER A 481 -13.12 41.22 -24.91
CA SER A 481 -12.67 42.22 -25.89
C SER A 481 -12.01 41.59 -27.13
N ASN A 482 -12.00 42.35 -28.23
CA ASN A 482 -11.94 41.91 -29.62
C ASN A 482 -10.53 41.73 -30.22
N LYS A 483 -10.47 40.74 -31.13
CA LYS A 483 -9.82 40.67 -32.46
C LYS A 483 -8.30 40.88 -32.66
N SER A 484 -7.78 39.86 -33.37
CA SER A 484 -6.73 39.80 -34.41
C SER A 484 -5.28 39.99 -34.00
N ASN A 485 -4.52 38.90 -34.02
CA ASN A 485 -3.69 38.59 -35.19
C ASN A 485 -3.23 37.13 -35.18
N LYS A 486 -2.94 36.64 -36.40
CA LYS A 486 -2.43 35.32 -36.72
C LYS A 486 -1.17 35.02 -35.92
N GLU A 487 -1.17 33.93 -35.16
CA GLU A 487 0.06 33.22 -34.85
C GLU A 487 -0.17 31.71 -34.79
N LYS A 488 0.81 31.01 -35.35
CA LYS A 488 0.81 29.57 -35.58
C LYS A 488 0.91 28.82 -34.24
N GLN A 489 0.20 27.70 -34.20
CA GLN A 489 0.44 26.47 -33.44
C GLN A 489 1.62 26.45 -32.45
N LEU A 490 1.33 26.02 -31.22
CA LEU A 490 2.19 25.13 -30.44
C LEU A 490 1.33 24.42 -29.37
N PHE A 491 0.74 23.29 -29.74
CA PHE A 491 0.32 22.30 -28.76
C PHE A 491 1.58 21.52 -28.35
N LYS A 492 2.01 21.65 -27.09
CA LYS A 492 3.00 20.73 -26.50
C LYS A 492 2.24 19.52 -25.97
N PHE A 493 2.36 18.38 -26.67
CA PHE A 493 2.08 17.07 -26.10
C PHE A 493 3.39 16.54 -25.51
N ALA A 494 3.38 16.21 -24.22
CA ALA A 494 4.43 15.41 -23.61
C ALA A 494 3.89 14.00 -23.40
N LEU A 495 4.12 13.13 -24.39
CA LEU A 495 3.98 11.68 -24.23
C LEU A 495 5.16 11.01 -24.91
N GLY A 496 5.76 10.05 -24.19
CA GLY A 496 6.93 9.30 -24.65
C GLY A 496 6.68 8.57 -25.96
N GLU A 497 7.66 8.68 -26.86
CA GLU A 497 7.96 7.79 -27.98
C GLU A 497 6.77 7.16 -28.72
N ILE A 498 5.96 8.00 -29.39
CA ILE A 498 5.12 7.57 -30.51
C ILE A 498 5.90 7.81 -31.80
N ASP A 499 5.89 6.82 -32.71
CA ASP A 499 6.47 6.99 -34.05
C ASP A 499 5.77 8.14 -34.81
N THR A 500 6.56 9.08 -35.29
CA THR A 500 6.14 10.26 -36.07
C THR A 500 5.25 9.91 -37.25
N SER A 501 5.40 8.72 -37.87
CA SER A 501 4.56 8.31 -39.01
C SER A 501 3.11 7.95 -38.59
N CYS A 502 2.92 7.43 -37.37
CA CYS A 502 1.60 7.18 -36.80
C CYS A 502 0.88 8.48 -36.42
N GLN A 503 1.62 9.44 -35.86
CA GLN A 503 1.11 10.76 -35.50
C GLN A 503 0.55 11.49 -36.74
N ASN A 504 1.31 11.49 -37.83
CA ASN A 504 0.92 12.14 -39.09
C ASN A 504 -0.32 11.49 -39.74
N LYS A 505 -0.53 10.17 -39.59
CA LYS A 505 -1.71 9.47 -40.14
C LYS A 505 -2.98 9.73 -39.33
N ILE A 506 -2.87 9.90 -38.01
CA ILE A 506 -3.98 10.31 -37.15
C ILE A 506 -4.41 11.72 -37.51
N GLU A 507 -3.46 12.65 -37.59
CA GLU A 507 -3.74 14.04 -37.96
C GLU A 507 -4.43 14.12 -39.33
N GLN A 508 -3.95 13.40 -40.35
CA GLN A 508 -4.60 13.43 -41.67
C GLN A 508 -6.02 12.83 -41.70
N LYS A 509 -6.30 11.75 -40.96
CA LYS A 509 -7.65 11.19 -40.87
C LYS A 509 -8.62 12.10 -40.11
N VAL A 510 -8.13 12.79 -39.08
CA VAL A 510 -8.91 13.76 -38.30
C VAL A 510 -9.22 15.02 -39.11
N ILE A 511 -8.25 15.54 -39.85
CA ILE A 511 -8.40 16.69 -40.74
C ILE A 511 -9.42 16.39 -41.85
N ASN A 512 -9.40 15.18 -42.42
CA ASN A 512 -10.30 14.79 -43.52
C ASN A 512 -11.76 14.60 -43.08
N ASN A 513 -12.03 14.35 -41.79
CA ASN A 513 -13.40 14.08 -41.29
C ASN A 513 -14.15 15.29 -40.70
N LYS A 514 -13.60 16.53 -40.79
CA LYS A 514 -14.25 17.78 -40.31
C LYS A 514 -15.00 17.66 -38.97
N LEU A 515 -14.39 17.00 -37.97
CA LEU A 515 -14.99 16.90 -36.64
C LEU A 515 -14.67 18.16 -35.82
N ASN A 516 -15.70 18.89 -35.39
CA ASN A 516 -15.56 20.03 -34.47
C ASN A 516 -15.45 19.53 -33.03
N PHE A 517 -14.25 19.60 -32.46
CA PHE A 517 -13.91 19.08 -31.12
C PHE A 517 -14.19 20.06 -29.99
N ASN A 518 -15.43 20.56 -29.88
CA ASN A 518 -15.74 21.53 -28.82
C ASN A 518 -16.10 20.90 -27.46
N ASN A 519 -16.25 19.57 -27.33
CA ASN A 519 -16.77 18.94 -26.11
C ASN A 519 -16.16 17.54 -25.78
N LEU A 520 -14.90 17.25 -26.12
CA LEU A 520 -14.24 16.03 -25.63
C LEU A 520 -13.57 16.29 -24.27
N THR A 521 -13.74 15.35 -23.33
CA THR A 521 -12.91 15.27 -22.12
C THR A 521 -11.75 14.33 -22.38
N GLU A 522 -10.63 14.55 -21.67
CA GLU A 522 -9.38 13.79 -21.75
C GLU A 522 -9.64 12.28 -21.67
N ILE A 523 -9.09 11.51 -22.60
CA ILE A 523 -9.21 10.04 -22.64
C ILE A 523 -7.90 9.46 -22.11
N ASP A 524 -7.97 8.73 -21.00
CA ASP A 524 -6.85 7.90 -20.54
C ASP A 524 -6.67 6.70 -21.50
N ILE A 525 -5.53 6.65 -22.18
CA ILE A 525 -5.14 5.51 -23.02
C ILE A 525 -4.29 4.58 -22.15
N PRO A 526 -4.70 3.32 -21.92
CA PRO A 526 -3.84 2.38 -21.21
C PRO A 526 -2.56 2.13 -22.00
N PHE A 527 -1.41 2.43 -21.37
CA PHE A 527 -0.10 2.19 -21.95
C PHE A 527 0.33 0.73 -21.71
N PHE A 528 0.55 -0.03 -22.79
CA PHE A 528 1.12 -1.38 -22.72
C PHE A 528 2.56 -1.36 -23.26
N GLN A 529 3.52 -1.90 -22.51
CA GLN A 529 4.89 -2.03 -22.99
C GLN A 529 4.95 -2.93 -24.22
N GLN A 530 5.48 -2.41 -25.32
CA GLN A 530 5.68 -3.17 -26.56
C GLN A 530 7.16 -3.55 -26.72
N LYS A 531 7.43 -4.72 -27.29
CA LYS A 531 8.78 -5.17 -27.68
C LYS A 531 8.78 -5.65 -29.12
N LYS A 532 9.89 -5.44 -29.84
CA LYS A 532 10.09 -6.02 -31.17
C LYS A 532 10.30 -7.53 -31.06
N CYS A 533 9.50 -8.29 -31.80
CA CYS A 533 9.72 -9.72 -32.03
C CYS A 533 11.08 -9.92 -32.68
N ARG A 534 11.92 -10.79 -32.13
CA ARG A 534 13.25 -11.05 -32.69
C ARG A 534 13.21 -11.77 -34.04
N SER A 535 12.16 -12.57 -34.31
CA SER A 535 12.07 -13.39 -35.52
C SER A 535 11.51 -12.63 -36.72
N CYS A 536 10.57 -11.70 -36.52
CA CYS A 536 9.92 -10.97 -37.63
C CYS A 536 10.01 -9.44 -37.53
N SER A 537 10.66 -8.91 -36.49
CA SER A 537 10.84 -7.47 -36.21
C SER A 537 9.56 -6.64 -36.02
N ARG A 538 8.37 -7.26 -35.97
CA ARG A 538 7.09 -6.58 -35.67
C ARG A 538 6.93 -6.32 -34.16
N MET A 539 6.18 -5.29 -33.79
CA MET A 539 5.90 -4.94 -32.39
C MET A 539 4.88 -5.92 -31.80
N ILE A 540 5.14 -6.42 -30.59
CA ILE A 540 4.25 -7.32 -29.83
C ILE A 540 4.11 -6.76 -28.42
N GLU A 541 2.91 -6.85 -27.84
CA GLU A 541 2.70 -6.54 -26.42
C GLU A 541 3.48 -7.50 -25.53
N SER A 542 4.17 -6.98 -24.52
CA SER A 542 5.08 -7.77 -23.67
C SER A 542 4.39 -8.91 -22.93
N GLN A 543 3.07 -8.82 -22.71
CA GLN A 543 2.26 -9.81 -22.01
C GLN A 543 2.00 -11.07 -22.86
N LEU A 544 2.14 -10.96 -24.19
CA LEU A 544 1.99 -12.08 -25.11
C LEU A 544 3.28 -12.90 -25.26
N LEU A 545 4.43 -12.39 -24.79
CA LEU A 545 5.72 -13.10 -24.81
C LEU A 545 5.82 -14.21 -23.75
N THR A 546 4.97 -14.18 -22.73
CA THR A 546 4.97 -15.17 -21.63
C THR A 546 4.34 -16.51 -22.01
N LEU A 547 3.71 -16.61 -23.19
CA LEU A 547 3.30 -17.88 -23.79
C LEU A 547 4.53 -18.49 -24.48
N GLY A 548 5.35 -19.22 -23.71
CA GLY A 548 6.62 -19.75 -24.18
C GLY A 548 6.50 -20.55 -25.49
N TYR A 549 7.24 -20.13 -26.51
CA TYR A 549 8.09 -20.90 -27.44
C TYR A 549 8.53 -19.98 -28.61
N ASN A 550 9.76 -20.19 -29.10
CA ASN A 550 10.48 -19.33 -30.06
C ASN A 550 9.89 -19.29 -31.50
N ASN A 551 8.63 -19.69 -31.71
CA ASN A 551 7.99 -19.70 -33.02
C ASN A 551 6.73 -18.84 -33.03
N CYS A 552 6.66 -18.01 -34.06
CA CYS A 552 5.72 -16.92 -34.23
C CYS A 552 4.25 -17.38 -34.20
N SER A 553 3.50 -17.01 -33.17
CA SER A 553 2.17 -17.59 -32.90
C SER A 553 0.99 -16.61 -33.03
N ILE A 554 1.21 -15.29 -33.10
CA ILE A 554 0.11 -14.32 -33.28
C ILE A 554 0.57 -13.16 -34.17
N HIS A 555 -0.14 -12.96 -35.28
CA HIS A 555 -0.03 -11.76 -36.11
C HIS A 555 -1.41 -11.14 -36.29
N LEU A 556 -1.57 -9.91 -35.83
CA LEU A 556 -2.66 -9.05 -36.30
C LEU A 556 -2.27 -8.60 -37.71
N SER A 557 -3.03 -9.02 -38.72
CA SER A 557 -2.65 -8.82 -40.11
C SER A 557 -2.71 -7.36 -40.54
N ASP A 558 -3.57 -6.53 -39.94
CA ASP A 558 -3.58 -5.07 -40.13
C ASP A 558 -4.45 -4.43 -39.04
N SER A 559 -3.86 -3.90 -37.97
CA SER A 559 -4.53 -2.94 -37.06
C SER A 559 -3.60 -2.44 -35.96
N CYS A 560 -3.10 -1.22 -36.12
CA CYS A 560 -3.05 -0.31 -34.98
C CYS A 560 -4.52 0.05 -34.68
N TYR A 561 -4.90 0.19 -33.41
CA TYR A 561 -6.28 0.37 -32.88
C TYR A 561 -7.02 -0.92 -32.52
N SER A 562 -6.70 -1.43 -31.34
CA SER A 562 -7.66 -2.21 -30.55
C SER A 562 -8.35 -1.26 -29.57
N CYS A 563 -9.68 -1.14 -29.73
CA CYS A 563 -10.63 -0.58 -28.77
C CYS A 563 -10.54 0.93 -28.46
N LEU A 564 -11.09 1.76 -29.34
CA LEU A 564 -11.64 3.06 -28.95
C LEU A 564 -13.15 3.04 -29.18
N GLN A 565 -13.93 3.01 -28.10
CA GLN A 565 -15.34 3.39 -28.15
C GLN A 565 -15.43 4.89 -27.90
N LEU A 566 -15.97 5.64 -28.86
CA LEU A 566 -16.33 7.04 -28.64
C LEU A 566 -17.66 7.06 -27.90
N ILE A 567 -17.60 7.44 -26.63
CA ILE A 567 -18.75 7.56 -25.76
C ILE A 567 -18.96 9.05 -25.47
N LYS A 568 -20.20 9.54 -25.57
CA LYS A 568 -20.54 10.90 -25.17
C LYS A 568 -20.48 11.05 -23.65
N ALA A 569 -20.47 12.30 -23.17
CA ALA A 569 -20.55 12.61 -21.74
C ALA A 569 -21.80 12.03 -21.03
N ASP A 570 -22.85 11.68 -21.79
CA ASP A 570 -24.08 11.05 -21.29
C ASP A 570 -24.06 9.51 -21.37
N ASN A 571 -22.88 8.91 -21.59
CA ASN A 571 -22.66 7.47 -21.78
C ASN A 571 -23.32 6.85 -23.03
N SER A 572 -23.85 7.65 -23.96
CA SER A 572 -24.31 7.12 -25.24
C SER A 572 -23.14 6.84 -26.19
N ILE A 573 -23.16 5.67 -26.85
CA ILE A 573 -22.14 5.24 -27.81
C ILE A 573 -22.35 6.00 -29.13
N LEU A 574 -21.32 6.73 -29.58
CA LEU A 574 -21.39 7.54 -30.80
C LEU A 574 -21.21 6.69 -32.06
N HIS A 575 -20.35 5.67 -32.00
CA HIS A 575 -20.08 4.76 -33.11
C HIS A 575 -19.46 3.46 -32.59
N LYS A 576 -19.91 2.32 -33.13
CA LYS A 576 -19.31 1.00 -32.94
C LYS A 576 -18.62 0.61 -34.25
N ILE A 577 -17.34 0.31 -34.21
CA ILE A 577 -16.60 -0.23 -35.35
C ILE A 577 -16.44 -1.72 -35.06
N ASP A 578 -17.29 -2.54 -35.66
CA ASP A 578 -17.19 -4.00 -35.59
C ASP A 578 -16.42 -4.55 -36.81
N GLU A 579 -15.83 -5.73 -36.61
CA GLU A 579 -15.19 -6.67 -37.56
C GLU A 579 -13.67 -6.53 -37.80
N THR A 580 -12.89 -7.36 -37.09
CA THR A 580 -11.57 -7.82 -37.53
C THR A 580 -11.57 -9.34 -37.65
N GLU A 581 -11.29 -9.86 -38.85
CA GLU A 581 -10.97 -11.27 -39.08
C GLU A 581 -9.60 -11.59 -38.45
N ILE A 582 -9.57 -12.60 -37.58
CA ILE A 582 -8.32 -13.19 -37.09
C ILE A 582 -7.96 -14.33 -38.03
N SER A 583 -6.84 -14.19 -38.75
CA SER A 583 -6.32 -15.25 -39.61
C SER A 583 -5.27 -16.07 -38.85
N PHE A 584 -5.51 -17.37 -38.70
CA PHE A 584 -4.53 -18.32 -38.15
C PHE A 584 -3.77 -19.02 -39.27
N HIS A 585 -2.49 -19.33 -39.06
CA HIS A 585 -1.85 -20.39 -39.85
C HIS A 585 -2.61 -21.70 -39.58
N LYS A 586 -2.85 -22.49 -40.63
CA LYS A 586 -3.63 -23.75 -40.54
C LYS A 586 -3.18 -24.66 -39.39
N ALA A 587 -1.86 -24.86 -39.24
CA ALA A 587 -1.30 -25.66 -38.14
C ALA A 587 -1.56 -25.06 -36.74
N CYS A 588 -1.65 -23.74 -36.61
CA CYS A 588 -1.95 -23.07 -35.35
C CYS A 588 -3.46 -23.12 -35.02
N SER A 589 -4.32 -23.07 -36.04
CA SER A 589 -5.77 -23.28 -35.88
C SER A 589 -6.07 -24.70 -35.39
N GLU A 590 -5.41 -25.69 -35.98
CA GLU A 590 -5.54 -27.10 -35.57
C GLU A 590 -5.03 -27.33 -34.15
N LEU A 591 -3.92 -26.71 -33.75
CA LEU A 591 -3.37 -26.81 -32.40
C LEU A 591 -4.21 -26.07 -31.34
N TYR A 592 -4.82 -24.95 -31.73
CA TYR A 592 -5.77 -24.20 -30.91
C TYR A 592 -7.05 -25.01 -30.67
N GLU A 593 -7.64 -25.60 -31.71
CA GLU A 593 -8.83 -26.45 -31.56
C GLU A 593 -8.52 -27.77 -30.82
N GLN A 594 -7.33 -28.35 -30.98
CA GLN A 594 -6.89 -29.49 -30.15
C GLN A 594 -6.77 -29.12 -28.66
N ARG A 595 -6.24 -27.94 -28.33
CA ARG A 595 -6.09 -27.50 -26.94
C ARG A 595 -7.41 -27.12 -26.28
N LYS A 596 -8.30 -26.50 -27.04
CA LYS A 596 -9.67 -26.20 -26.64
C LYS A 596 -10.47 -27.48 -26.32
N GLN A 597 -10.11 -28.60 -26.94
CA GLN A 597 -10.67 -29.93 -26.60
C GLN A 597 -9.97 -30.57 -25.39
N SER A 598 -8.66 -30.36 -25.19
CA SER A 598 -7.92 -30.92 -24.03
C SER A 598 -8.10 -30.15 -22.71
N GLU A 599 -8.51 -28.88 -22.74
CA GLU A 599 -8.83 -28.09 -21.53
C GLU A 599 -10.12 -28.55 -20.81
N PHE A 600 -10.80 -29.57 -21.36
CA PHE A 600 -11.92 -30.24 -20.69
C PHE A 600 -11.53 -31.50 -19.88
N ASP A 601 -10.27 -31.94 -19.93
CA ASP A 601 -9.80 -33.04 -19.09
C ASP A 601 -9.03 -32.52 -17.86
N PHE A 602 -9.72 -32.63 -16.73
CA PHE A 602 -9.26 -32.23 -15.40
C PHE A 602 -8.27 -33.28 -14.85
N ASP A 603 -7.02 -32.88 -14.59
CA ASP A 603 -6.05 -33.74 -13.91
C ASP A 603 -6.28 -33.70 -12.38
N PHE A 604 -7.04 -34.68 -11.91
CA PHE A 604 -7.51 -34.81 -10.53
C PHE A 604 -6.52 -35.47 -9.57
N GLU A 605 -5.46 -36.12 -10.07
CA GLU A 605 -4.58 -36.95 -9.24
C GLU A 605 -3.70 -36.12 -8.29
N ASN A 606 -3.47 -34.85 -8.61
CA ASN A 606 -2.61 -33.96 -7.81
C ASN A 606 -3.39 -33.05 -6.84
N ALA A 607 -4.72 -33.20 -6.72
CA ALA A 607 -5.59 -32.33 -5.93
C ALA A 607 -6.26 -33.01 -4.71
N LEU A 608 -6.04 -34.31 -4.52
CA LEU A 608 -6.37 -35.08 -3.31
C LEU A 608 -5.08 -35.44 -2.58
#